data_AF-A0A8H4FEK1-F1
#
_entry.id   AF-A0A8H4FEK1-F1
#
_cell.length_a   1.000
_cell.length_b   1.000
_cell.length_c   1.000
_cell.angle_alpha   90.00
_cell.angle_beta   90.00
_cell.angle_gamma   90.00
#
_symmetry.space_group_name_H-M   'P 1'
#
loop_
_entity.id
_entity.type
_entity.pdbx_description
1 polymer ?
#
loop_
_entity_poly.entity_id
_entity_poly.type
_entity_poly.pdbx_seq_one_letter_code
_entity_poly.pdbx_strand_id
1 'polypeptide(L)'
;MAGYDDRAKAIHRGFFGTAVSDSLGPYPSVRTPRWDSFMTNDHSPVGRGLMSRARPRTRSYAQGLDLSWGRHFLQNYDIDEGVSSSQTFSAFDLENDGSTTVKSYFIPTVKASSLGISNLDLLAQRCHAPTEQPAVEIVAIDCVNAADSRVKVYIRSKNTTFGSMMDVVSLCGRLPFLTDTVMSSLKELWVAVFGSGAEDDAGALSRPLPTIHHRTSRIILPRAEPDAPLPKPKVYLPDRHYAREDDQVARGSSGFLERRGKSSANGVTYYEGVKSL
;
A
#
# COMPACT_ATOMS: atom_id res chain seq x y z
N MET A 1 -2.44 8.93 -20.38
CA MET A 1 -2.47 7.56 -19.83
C MET A 1 -3.64 7.35 -18.88
N ALA A 2 -3.66 8.01 -17.72
CA ALA A 2 -4.70 7.81 -16.70
C ALA A 2 -6.05 8.53 -16.94
N GLY A 3 -6.21 9.26 -18.04
CA GLY A 3 -7.50 9.87 -18.43
C GLY A 3 -7.82 11.25 -17.85
N TYR A 4 -6.95 11.82 -17.01
CA TYR A 4 -7.11 13.21 -16.55
C TYR A 4 -7.15 14.20 -17.71
N ASP A 5 -8.07 15.16 -17.64
CA ASP A 5 -8.08 16.32 -18.53
C ASP A 5 -6.97 17.33 -18.14
N ASP A 6 -6.79 18.37 -18.94
CA ASP A 6 -5.72 19.35 -18.71
C ASP A 6 -5.96 20.21 -17.47
N ARG A 7 -7.22 20.44 -17.10
CA ARG A 7 -7.60 21.16 -15.88
C ARG A 7 -7.18 20.38 -14.64
N ALA A 8 -7.55 19.10 -14.54
CA ALA A 8 -7.19 18.23 -13.43
C ALA A 8 -5.68 18.07 -13.33
N LYS A 9 -4.98 17.89 -14.46
CA LYS A 9 -3.50 17.87 -14.48
C LYS A 9 -2.88 19.15 -13.93
N ALA A 10 -3.45 20.31 -14.24
CA ALA A 10 -2.94 21.59 -13.75
C ALA A 10 -3.18 21.74 -12.24
N ILE A 11 -4.38 21.40 -11.76
CA ILE A 11 -4.73 21.40 -10.33
C ILE A 11 -3.78 20.50 -9.54
N HIS A 12 -3.63 19.25 -9.96
CA HIS A 12 -2.82 18.25 -9.24
C HIS A 12 -1.33 18.60 -9.24
N ARG A 13 -0.80 19.16 -10.33
CA ARG A 13 0.58 19.68 -10.36
C ARG A 13 0.77 20.87 -9.44
N GLY A 14 -0.19 21.80 -9.41
CA GLY A 14 -0.19 22.93 -8.49
C GLY A 14 -0.24 22.49 -7.03
N PHE A 15 -1.09 21.51 -6.71
CA PHE A 15 -1.17 20.89 -5.39
C PHE A 15 0.18 20.27 -4.98
N PHE A 16 0.79 19.46 -5.84
CA PHE A 16 2.10 18.86 -5.54
C PHE A 16 3.18 19.93 -5.29
N GLY A 17 3.25 20.94 -6.16
CA GLY A 17 4.23 22.02 -6.04
C GLY A 17 4.09 22.82 -4.75
N THR A 18 2.86 23.10 -4.31
CA THR A 18 2.59 24.04 -3.20
C THR A 18 2.37 23.37 -1.84
N ALA A 19 1.81 22.16 -1.81
CA ALA A 19 1.43 21.48 -0.57
C ALA A 19 2.35 20.30 -0.21
N VAL A 20 3.05 19.73 -1.20
CA VAL A 20 3.87 18.53 -1.01
C VAL A 20 5.36 18.84 -1.06
N SER A 21 5.82 19.57 -2.07
CA SER A 21 7.25 19.64 -2.43
C SER A 21 8.14 20.10 -1.26
N ASP A 22 7.75 21.15 -0.54
CA ASP A 22 8.45 21.67 0.64
C ASP A 22 8.54 20.66 1.79
N SER A 23 7.59 19.72 1.86
CA SER A 23 7.56 18.68 2.89
C SER A 23 8.50 17.52 2.57
N LEU A 24 9.02 17.37 1.34
CA LEU A 24 9.90 16.25 0.97
C LEU A 24 11.31 16.38 1.57
N GLY A 25 11.68 17.56 2.04
CA GLY A 25 13.03 17.82 2.56
C GLY A 25 14.06 18.00 1.44
N PRO A 26 15.36 17.97 1.77
CA PRO A 26 16.41 18.20 0.79
C PRO A 26 16.41 17.12 -0.29
N TYR A 27 16.78 17.53 -1.51
CA TYR A 27 16.96 16.60 -2.61
C TYR A 27 18.01 15.53 -2.25
N PRO A 28 17.73 14.23 -2.48
CA PRO A 28 18.69 13.17 -2.18
C PRO A 28 20.00 13.38 -2.96
N SER A 29 21.12 13.47 -2.23
CA SER A 29 22.45 13.55 -2.83
C SER A 29 23.45 12.76 -2.00
N VAL A 30 24.58 12.38 -2.60
CA VAL A 30 25.66 11.65 -1.89
C VAL A 30 26.22 12.46 -0.70
N ARG A 31 26.04 13.78 -0.70
CA ARG A 31 26.68 14.71 0.25
C ARG A 31 25.78 15.15 1.39
N THR A 32 24.48 14.89 1.33
CA THR A 32 23.51 15.33 2.35
C THR A 32 23.02 14.15 3.16
N PRO A 33 23.05 14.23 4.51
CA PRO A 33 22.41 13.24 5.36
C PRO A 33 20.95 13.04 4.93
N ARG A 34 20.58 11.78 4.75
CA ARG A 34 19.27 11.39 4.24
C ARG A 34 18.40 10.87 5.39
N TRP A 35 17.14 11.29 5.38
CA TRP A 35 16.11 10.60 6.17
C TRP A 35 15.66 9.34 5.43
N ASP A 36 15.82 8.19 6.07
CA ASP A 36 15.47 6.91 5.43
C ASP A 36 13.97 6.63 5.54
N SER A 37 13.24 7.01 4.48
CA SER A 37 11.80 6.79 4.43
C SER A 37 11.45 5.30 4.50
N PHE A 38 10.39 4.98 5.25
CA PHE A 38 9.77 3.66 5.25
C PHE A 38 9.12 3.31 3.90
N MET A 39 8.75 4.32 3.12
CA MET A 39 7.75 4.20 2.07
C MET A 39 8.25 3.53 0.79
N THR A 40 9.53 3.67 0.50
CA THR A 40 10.16 3.14 -0.72
C THR A 40 11.41 2.36 -0.34
N ASN A 41 11.75 1.36 -1.15
CA ASN A 41 12.94 0.55 -0.91
C ASN A 41 14.23 1.33 -1.15
N ASP A 42 14.18 2.41 -1.93
CA ASP A 42 15.32 3.29 -2.13
C ASP A 42 15.39 4.40 -1.07
N HIS A 43 14.51 4.39 -0.05
CA HIS A 43 14.42 5.35 1.04
C HIS A 43 14.01 6.78 0.65
N SER A 44 13.43 6.98 -0.54
CA SER A 44 12.91 8.27 -0.99
C SER A 44 11.59 8.63 -0.28
N PRO A 45 11.38 9.90 0.11
CA PRO A 45 10.15 10.32 0.78
C PRO A 45 8.94 10.48 -0.17
N VAL A 46 9.11 10.13 -1.46
CA VAL A 46 8.09 10.20 -2.51
C VAL A 46 8.04 8.90 -3.32
N GLY A 47 6.84 8.35 -3.52
CA GLY A 47 6.59 7.23 -4.41
C GLY A 47 5.35 7.52 -5.26
N ARG A 48 5.25 6.96 -6.47
CA ARG A 48 4.01 7.05 -7.24
C ARG A 48 2.95 6.24 -6.49
N GLY A 49 2.13 6.94 -5.70
CA GLY A 49 1.07 6.37 -4.88
C GLY A 49 1.09 6.76 -3.40
N LEU A 50 2.19 7.24 -2.81
CA LEU A 50 2.32 7.58 -1.37
C LEU A 50 3.45 8.61 -1.10
N MET A 51 3.42 9.36 0.02
CA MET A 51 4.44 10.34 0.47
C MET A 51 4.70 10.29 1.99
N SER A 52 5.95 10.41 2.48
CA SER A 52 6.24 10.36 3.94
C SER A 52 7.03 11.56 4.47
N ARG A 53 6.55 12.20 5.56
CA ARG A 53 7.41 12.90 6.55
C ARG A 53 6.67 13.12 7.88
N ALA A 54 7.45 13.32 8.94
CA ALA A 54 7.04 13.74 10.26
C ALA A 54 6.24 15.07 10.22
N ARG A 55 4.99 14.98 10.70
CA ARG A 55 3.99 16.04 10.85
C ARG A 55 3.59 16.78 9.56
N PRO A 56 2.41 16.46 8.99
CA PRO A 56 1.91 17.20 7.84
C PRO A 56 1.62 18.65 8.23
N ARG A 57 2.30 19.60 7.59
CA ARG A 57 1.81 20.98 7.44
C ARG A 57 0.88 21.05 6.23
N THR A 58 -0.17 20.22 6.21
CA THR A 58 -1.19 20.30 5.16
C THR A 58 -2.07 21.51 5.44
N ARG A 59 -1.76 22.64 4.78
CA ARG A 59 -2.74 23.73 4.62
C ARG A 59 -3.95 23.20 3.82
N SER A 60 -5.13 23.78 4.06
CA SER A 60 -6.45 23.30 3.61
C SER A 60 -6.68 23.39 2.09
N TYR A 61 -5.86 22.70 1.31
CA TYR A 61 -6.00 22.63 -0.15
C TYR A 61 -6.94 21.50 -0.60
N ALA A 62 -7.18 20.50 0.25
CA ALA A 62 -8.14 19.43 -0.01
C ALA A 62 -9.51 19.81 0.57
N GLN A 63 -10.51 19.96 -0.30
CA GLN A 63 -11.90 20.16 0.10
C GLN A 63 -12.38 18.91 0.86
N GLY A 64 -13.04 19.11 2.02
CA GLY A 64 -13.51 18.00 2.86
C GLY A 64 -12.44 17.36 3.74
N LEU A 65 -11.24 17.94 3.83
CA LEU A 65 -10.18 17.48 4.74
C LEU A 65 -10.63 17.58 6.20
N ASP A 66 -10.77 16.44 6.86
CA ASP A 66 -10.93 16.35 8.31
C ASP A 66 -9.76 15.54 8.90
N LEU A 67 -9.11 16.15 9.90
CA LEU A 67 -7.95 15.61 10.60
C LEU A 67 -8.30 15.12 12.00
N SER A 68 -9.58 15.08 12.41
CA SER A 68 -10.03 14.67 13.74
C SER A 68 -9.46 13.29 14.14
N TRP A 69 -9.71 12.26 13.34
CA TRP A 69 -9.10 10.94 13.52
C TRP A 69 -7.58 10.97 13.34
N GLY A 70 -7.07 11.74 12.38
CA GLY A 70 -5.62 11.88 12.18
C GLY A 70 -4.89 12.35 13.45
N ARG A 71 -5.43 13.36 14.12
CA ARG A 71 -4.90 13.88 15.39
C ARG A 71 -5.03 12.85 16.51
N HIS A 72 -6.16 12.15 16.60
CA HIS A 72 -6.36 11.09 17.58
C HIS A 72 -5.31 9.98 17.42
N PHE A 73 -5.08 9.48 16.21
CA PHE A 73 -4.08 8.44 15.95
C PHE A 73 -2.66 8.97 16.21
N LEU A 74 -2.31 10.19 15.80
CA LEU A 74 -1.01 10.79 16.10
C LEU A 74 -0.71 10.83 17.60
N GLN A 75 -1.67 11.24 18.43
CA GLN A 75 -1.49 11.29 19.88
C GLN A 75 -1.25 9.92 20.51
N ASN A 76 -1.78 8.85 19.92
CA ASN A 76 -1.69 7.50 20.48
C ASN A 76 -0.51 6.68 19.93
N TYR A 77 -0.10 6.91 18.67
CA TYR A 77 0.89 6.08 17.98
C TYR A 77 2.24 6.75 17.74
N ASP A 78 2.34 8.08 17.85
CA ASP A 78 3.61 8.79 17.69
C ASP A 78 4.35 8.87 19.03
N ILE A 79 5.68 8.79 19.00
CA ILE A 79 6.52 9.23 20.12
C ILE A 79 7.21 10.55 19.76
N ASP A 80 7.26 11.48 20.72
CA ASP A 80 7.87 12.80 20.52
C ASP A 80 9.39 12.70 20.35
N GLU A 81 9.88 13.46 19.37
CA GLU A 81 11.26 13.86 18.99
C GLU A 81 12.44 12.90 19.24
N GLY A 82 13.27 12.72 18.20
CA GLY A 82 14.57 12.05 18.27
C GLY A 82 14.66 10.69 17.55
N VAL A 83 13.54 10.19 17.01
CA VAL A 83 13.53 8.93 16.26
C VAL A 83 13.84 9.18 14.79
N SER A 84 14.81 8.44 14.25
CA SER A 84 15.23 8.51 12.84
C SER A 84 14.37 7.72 11.86
N SER A 85 13.31 7.07 12.34
CA SER A 85 12.46 6.17 11.55
C SER A 85 11.08 6.78 11.26
N SER A 86 10.49 6.39 10.13
CA SER A 86 9.15 6.88 9.75
C SER A 86 8.10 6.31 10.70
N GLN A 87 7.35 7.20 11.36
CA GLN A 87 6.21 6.85 12.21
C GLN A 87 4.88 7.09 11.46
N THR A 88 4.85 8.04 10.53
CA THR A 88 3.68 8.34 9.70
C THR A 88 4.02 8.69 8.27
N PHE A 89 3.06 8.47 7.36
CA PHE A 89 3.12 8.95 5.99
C PHE A 89 1.71 9.24 5.46
N SER A 90 1.60 10.02 4.40
CA SER A 90 0.34 10.44 3.79
C SER A 90 0.22 9.91 2.35
N ALA A 91 -0.99 9.66 1.88
CA ALA A 91 -1.27 9.44 0.47
C ALA A 91 -2.35 10.40 0.00
N PHE A 92 -2.33 10.68 -1.30
CA PHE A 92 -3.26 11.59 -1.95
C PHE A 92 -3.89 10.85 -3.12
N ASP A 93 -5.19 10.58 -3.02
CA ASP A 93 -5.97 10.09 -4.16
C ASP A 93 -6.37 11.32 -4.99
N LEU A 94 -5.98 11.32 -6.27
CA LEU A 94 -6.21 12.44 -7.18
C LEU A 94 -7.35 12.07 -8.13
N GLU A 95 -8.44 12.83 -8.12
CA GLU A 95 -9.63 12.51 -8.91
C GLU A 95 -9.70 13.30 -10.22
N ASN A 96 -10.49 12.81 -11.18
CA ASN A 96 -10.64 13.42 -12.51
C ASN A 96 -11.28 14.81 -12.48
N ASP A 97 -12.08 15.12 -11.45
CA ASP A 97 -12.68 16.44 -11.24
C ASP A 97 -11.71 17.45 -10.62
N GLY A 98 -10.49 17.03 -10.30
CA GLY A 98 -9.46 17.83 -9.63
C GLY A 98 -9.52 17.76 -8.10
N SER A 99 -10.49 17.05 -7.51
CA SER A 99 -10.53 16.85 -6.07
C SER A 99 -9.40 15.93 -5.59
N THR A 100 -9.03 16.06 -4.32
CA THR A 100 -7.96 15.27 -3.69
C THR A 100 -8.42 14.75 -2.34
N THR A 101 -8.37 13.43 -2.15
CA THR A 101 -8.62 12.81 -0.84
C THR A 101 -7.29 12.49 -0.16
N VAL A 102 -7.16 12.92 1.10
CA VAL A 102 -5.96 12.65 1.90
C VAL A 102 -6.15 11.38 2.72
N LYS A 103 -5.12 10.55 2.80
CA LYS A 103 -5.05 9.39 3.70
C LYS A 103 -3.85 9.53 4.61
N SER A 104 -4.00 9.16 5.87
CA SER A 104 -2.90 9.09 6.83
C SER A 104 -2.59 7.64 7.18
N TYR A 105 -1.31 7.32 7.26
CA TYR A 105 -0.79 6.00 7.60
C TYR A 105 0.11 6.13 8.82
N PHE A 106 -0.02 5.18 9.73
CA PHE A 106 0.64 5.12 11.02
C PHE A 106 1.41 3.81 11.13
N ILE A 107 2.67 3.88 11.54
CA ILE A 107 3.57 2.75 11.76
C ILE A 107 3.78 2.63 13.28
N PRO A 108 2.97 1.81 13.97
CA PRO A 108 2.95 1.76 15.44
C PRO A 108 4.22 1.17 16.07
N THR A 109 5.13 0.61 15.28
CA THR A 109 6.28 -0.19 15.74
C THR A 109 7.12 0.50 16.81
N VAL A 110 7.41 1.79 16.65
CA VAL A 110 8.24 2.54 17.59
C VAL A 110 7.53 2.69 18.93
N LYS A 111 6.26 3.10 18.92
CA LYS A 111 5.43 3.25 20.12
C LYS A 111 5.22 1.91 20.83
N ALA A 112 4.86 0.87 20.10
CA ALA A 112 4.64 -0.47 20.64
C ALA A 112 5.91 -0.99 21.35
N SER A 113 7.07 -0.80 20.72
CA SER A 113 8.37 -1.16 21.31
C SER A 113 8.66 -0.37 22.58
N SER A 114 8.38 0.94 22.62
CA SER A 114 8.58 1.77 23.81
C SER A 114 7.71 1.36 25.01
N LEU A 115 6.59 0.69 24.74
CA LEU A 115 5.65 0.18 25.75
C LEU A 115 5.87 -1.30 26.07
N GLY A 116 6.78 -1.98 25.37
CA GLY A 116 7.03 -3.42 25.53
C GLY A 116 5.88 -4.32 25.06
N ILE A 117 5.05 -3.86 24.12
CA ILE A 117 3.88 -4.59 23.58
C ILE A 117 3.98 -4.78 22.06
N SER A 118 3.13 -5.64 21.49
CA SER A 118 3.08 -5.83 20.03
C SER A 118 2.27 -4.72 19.33
N ASN A 119 2.48 -4.55 18.02
CA ASN A 119 1.63 -3.66 17.20
C ASN A 119 0.15 -4.07 17.26
N LEU A 120 -0.14 -5.37 17.32
CA LEU A 120 -1.51 -5.86 17.44
C LEU A 120 -2.11 -5.47 18.79
N ASP A 121 -1.36 -5.65 19.89
CA ASP A 121 -1.84 -5.27 21.23
C ASP A 121 -2.10 -3.77 21.35
N LEU A 122 -1.20 -2.95 20.78
CA LEU A 122 -1.36 -1.50 20.74
C LEU A 122 -2.61 -1.07 19.93
N LEU A 123 -3.01 -1.85 18.93
CA LEU A 123 -4.19 -1.58 18.10
C LEU A 123 -5.48 -2.19 18.65
N ALA A 124 -5.41 -3.35 19.29
CA ALA A 124 -6.57 -4.19 19.60
C ALA A 124 -7.11 -4.02 21.03
N GLN A 125 -6.43 -3.29 21.94
CA GLN A 125 -6.76 -3.27 23.37
C GLN A 125 -7.20 -4.67 23.89
N ARG A 126 -6.22 -5.58 23.92
CA ARG A 126 -6.26 -7.01 24.32
C ARG A 126 -6.86 -8.00 23.33
N CYS A 127 -6.00 -8.84 22.77
CA CYS A 127 -6.21 -10.28 22.62
C CYS A 127 -4.85 -10.99 22.45
N HIS A 128 -4.49 -11.89 23.37
CA HIS A 128 -3.30 -12.74 23.23
C HIS A 128 -3.58 -13.92 22.28
N ALA A 129 -2.67 -14.20 21.33
CA ALA A 129 -2.62 -15.45 20.56
C ALA A 129 -1.25 -15.63 19.81
N PRO A 130 -0.88 -16.83 19.29
CA PRO A 130 0.44 -17.46 19.46
C PRO A 130 1.53 -17.16 18.41
N THR A 131 2.63 -17.91 18.52
CA THR A 131 4.04 -17.64 18.23
C THR A 131 4.51 -17.42 16.78
N GLU A 132 3.70 -17.57 15.73
CA GLU A 132 4.08 -17.20 14.35
C GLU A 132 2.91 -16.64 13.51
N GLN A 133 2.19 -15.66 14.05
CA GLN A 133 1.07 -15.04 13.34
C GLN A 133 1.49 -13.89 12.40
N PRO A 134 0.66 -13.62 11.36
CA PRO A 134 0.76 -12.40 10.57
C PRO A 134 0.79 -11.16 11.48
N ALA A 135 1.76 -10.28 11.28
CA ALA A 135 1.98 -9.12 12.14
C ALA A 135 1.31 -7.87 11.56
N VAL A 136 0.66 -7.07 12.40
CA VAL A 136 0.17 -5.76 11.97
C VAL A 136 1.36 -4.81 11.80
N GLU A 137 1.47 -4.19 10.63
CA GLU A 137 2.58 -3.32 10.27
C GLU A 137 2.17 -1.85 10.21
N ILE A 138 1.00 -1.56 9.63
CA ILE A 138 0.54 -0.19 9.35
C ILE A 138 -0.96 -0.11 9.61
N VAL A 139 -1.43 1.03 10.12
CA VAL A 139 -2.85 1.38 10.07
C VAL A 139 -3.01 2.64 9.26
N ALA A 140 -4.03 2.71 8.42
CA ALA A 140 -4.35 3.89 7.65
C ALA A 140 -5.81 4.31 7.83
N ILE A 141 -6.05 5.59 7.65
CA ILE A 141 -7.39 6.19 7.69
C ILE A 141 -7.57 7.13 6.50
N ASP A 142 -8.81 7.31 6.07
CA ASP A 142 -9.16 8.37 5.15
C ASP A 142 -9.39 9.66 5.98
N CYS A 143 -8.76 10.78 5.61
CA CYS A 143 -8.85 12.06 6.32
C CYS A 143 -10.09 12.87 5.87
N VAL A 144 -11.25 12.27 6.10
CA VAL A 144 -12.60 12.79 5.84
C VAL A 144 -13.41 12.74 7.15
N ASN A 145 -14.67 13.17 7.11
CA ASN A 145 -15.55 13.07 8.28
C ASN A 145 -15.47 11.66 8.90
N ALA A 146 -15.40 11.58 10.23
CA ALA A 146 -15.28 10.32 10.97
C ALA A 146 -16.33 9.27 10.57
N ALA A 147 -17.58 9.68 10.27
CA ALA A 147 -18.64 8.77 9.84
C ALA A 147 -18.36 8.13 8.48
N ASP A 148 -17.60 8.80 7.62
CA ASP A 148 -17.24 8.36 6.26
C ASP A 148 -15.82 7.77 6.19
N SER A 149 -15.06 7.81 7.29
CA SER A 149 -13.66 7.39 7.32
C SER A 149 -13.53 5.87 7.47
N ARG A 150 -12.67 5.28 6.63
CA ARG A 150 -12.37 3.85 6.68
C ARG A 150 -11.03 3.60 7.33
N VAL A 151 -11.00 2.68 8.28
CA VAL A 151 -9.76 2.17 8.89
C VAL A 151 -9.22 1.00 8.07
N LYS A 152 -7.94 1.09 7.69
CA LYS A 152 -7.21 0.05 6.98
C LYS A 152 -6.06 -0.51 7.78
N VAL A 153 -6.16 -1.78 8.19
CA VAL A 153 -5.11 -2.48 8.93
C VAL A 153 -4.29 -3.32 7.96
N TYR A 154 -3.00 -3.02 7.83
CA TYR A 154 -2.05 -3.67 6.94
C TYR A 154 -1.31 -4.78 7.70
N ILE A 155 -1.56 -6.02 7.31
CA ILE A 155 -1.00 -7.21 7.95
C ILE A 155 0.07 -7.83 7.06
N ARG A 156 1.23 -8.21 7.62
CA ARG A 156 2.31 -8.92 6.92
C ARG A 156 2.36 -10.40 7.28
N SER A 157 2.41 -11.27 6.27
CA SER A 157 2.70 -12.70 6.43
C SER A 157 4.13 -13.03 5.99
N LYS A 158 4.81 -13.95 6.71
CA LYS A 158 6.10 -14.51 6.28
C LYS A 158 5.95 -15.65 5.28
N ASN A 159 4.79 -16.31 5.24
CA ASN A 159 4.50 -17.38 4.30
C ASN A 159 4.21 -16.77 2.92
N THR A 160 4.86 -17.31 1.89
CA THR A 160 4.89 -16.76 0.53
C THR A 160 4.40 -17.75 -0.53
N THR A 161 3.61 -18.75 -0.18
CA THR A 161 2.93 -19.59 -1.17
C THR A 161 1.60 -18.96 -1.58
N PHE A 162 1.08 -19.32 -2.76
CA PHE A 162 -0.26 -18.89 -3.17
C PHE A 162 -1.32 -19.34 -2.15
N GLY A 163 -1.23 -20.58 -1.67
CA GLY A 163 -2.12 -21.12 -0.63
C GLY A 163 -2.10 -20.27 0.64
N SER A 164 -0.91 -19.92 1.15
CA SER A 164 -0.81 -19.09 2.34
C SER A 164 -1.37 -17.68 2.13
N MET A 165 -1.22 -17.10 0.93
CA MET A 165 -1.85 -15.83 0.57
C MET A 165 -3.37 -15.94 0.61
N MET A 166 -3.92 -17.02 0.05
CA MET A 166 -5.35 -17.28 0.03
C MET A 166 -5.92 -17.49 1.43
N ASP A 167 -5.21 -18.17 2.32
CA ASP A 167 -5.60 -18.29 3.72
C ASP A 167 -5.75 -16.90 4.36
N VAL A 168 -4.82 -15.98 4.12
CA VAL A 168 -4.97 -14.64 4.70
C VAL A 168 -6.06 -13.80 4.03
N VAL A 169 -6.15 -13.81 2.70
CA VAL A 169 -7.17 -13.06 1.93
C VAL A 169 -8.59 -13.53 2.26
N SER A 170 -8.77 -14.83 2.47
CA SER A 170 -10.07 -15.44 2.81
C SER A 170 -10.46 -15.33 4.28
N LEU A 171 -9.56 -14.84 5.14
CA LEU A 171 -9.62 -15.03 6.60
C LEU A 171 -9.82 -16.50 6.99
N CYS A 172 -9.01 -17.37 6.41
CA CYS A 172 -9.05 -18.82 6.57
C CYS A 172 -10.46 -19.38 6.25
N GLY A 173 -11.02 -18.95 5.11
CA GLY A 173 -12.33 -19.38 4.61
C GLY A 173 -13.54 -18.67 5.21
N ARG A 174 -13.35 -17.68 6.10
CA ARG A 174 -14.46 -16.96 6.75
C ARG A 174 -15.15 -15.94 5.84
N LEU A 175 -14.55 -15.57 4.72
CA LEU A 175 -15.11 -14.59 3.79
C LEU A 175 -15.76 -15.27 2.57
N PRO A 176 -17.03 -14.94 2.25
CA PRO A 176 -17.82 -15.65 1.24
C PRO A 176 -17.54 -15.20 -0.21
N PHE A 177 -16.63 -14.25 -0.45
CA PHE A 177 -16.45 -13.64 -1.78
C PHE A 177 -15.52 -14.44 -2.70
N LEU A 178 -14.91 -15.53 -2.24
CA LEU A 178 -14.01 -16.35 -3.04
C LEU A 178 -14.78 -17.26 -4.00
N THR A 179 -15.21 -16.69 -5.12
CA THR A 179 -15.73 -17.45 -6.26
C THR A 179 -14.59 -18.07 -7.07
N ASP A 180 -14.89 -19.10 -7.87
CA ASP A 180 -13.92 -19.71 -8.78
C ASP A 180 -13.30 -18.70 -9.74
N THR A 181 -14.07 -17.69 -10.16
CA THR A 181 -13.59 -16.59 -11.01
C THR A 181 -12.55 -15.72 -10.31
N VAL A 182 -12.77 -15.38 -9.03
CA VAL A 182 -11.80 -14.62 -8.22
C VAL A 182 -10.53 -15.45 -8.01
N MET A 183 -10.68 -16.73 -7.68
CA MET A 183 -9.57 -17.66 -7.49
C MET A 183 -8.73 -17.81 -8.76
N SER A 184 -9.38 -18.01 -9.91
CA SER A 184 -8.71 -18.11 -11.21
C SER A 184 -7.96 -16.83 -11.56
N SER A 185 -8.58 -15.67 -11.31
CA SER A 185 -7.95 -14.36 -11.54
C SER A 185 -6.72 -14.14 -10.65
N LEU A 186 -6.77 -14.54 -9.38
CA LEU A 186 -5.63 -14.43 -8.47
C LEU A 186 -4.50 -15.39 -8.85
N LYS A 187 -4.81 -16.63 -9.28
CA LYS A 187 -3.81 -17.57 -9.81
C LYS A 187 -3.11 -17.01 -11.03
N GLU A 188 -3.89 -16.44 -11.96
CA GLU A 188 -3.39 -15.79 -13.16
C GLU A 188 -2.41 -14.65 -12.82
N LEU A 189 -2.77 -13.75 -11.90
CA LEU A 189 -1.87 -12.69 -11.42
C LEU A 189 -0.63 -13.23 -10.73
N TRP A 190 -0.80 -14.24 -9.86
CA TRP A 190 0.33 -14.83 -9.14
C TRP A 190 1.36 -15.42 -10.11
N VAL A 191 0.91 -16.18 -11.11
CA VAL A 191 1.79 -16.74 -12.15
C VAL A 191 2.38 -15.63 -13.03
N ALA A 192 1.59 -14.62 -13.38
CA ALA A 192 2.05 -13.48 -14.18
C ALA A 192 3.17 -12.70 -13.50
N VAL A 193 3.18 -12.62 -12.16
CA VAL A 193 4.19 -11.89 -11.38
C VAL A 193 5.35 -12.81 -10.96
N PHE A 194 5.08 -14.01 -10.46
CA PHE A 194 6.09 -14.88 -9.83
C PHE A 194 6.43 -16.14 -10.60
N GLY A 195 5.77 -16.43 -11.71
CA GLY A 195 6.04 -17.59 -12.56
C GLY A 195 7.42 -17.53 -13.21
N SER A 196 7.95 -18.70 -13.58
CA SER A 196 9.23 -18.83 -14.29
C SER A 196 9.17 -18.38 -15.76
N GLY A 197 7.96 -18.17 -16.29
CA GLY A 197 7.71 -17.83 -17.70
C GLY A 197 7.53 -19.03 -18.61
N ALA A 198 7.61 -20.26 -18.09
CA ALA A 198 7.18 -21.46 -18.80
C ALA A 198 5.64 -21.52 -18.87
N GLU A 199 5.08 -21.97 -20.00
CA GLU A 199 3.63 -22.01 -20.24
C GLU A 199 2.88 -22.87 -19.19
N ASP A 200 3.56 -23.84 -18.57
CA ASP A 200 3.01 -24.76 -17.56
C ASP A 200 3.80 -24.76 -16.24
N ASP A 201 4.13 -23.59 -15.66
CA ASP A 201 4.74 -23.51 -14.31
C ASP A 201 3.71 -23.84 -13.21
N ALA A 202 3.25 -25.09 -13.18
CA ALA A 202 2.36 -25.62 -12.13
C ALA A 202 2.97 -25.49 -10.73
N GLY A 203 4.30 -25.45 -10.63
CA GLY A 203 5.03 -25.24 -9.39
C GLY A 203 4.89 -23.82 -8.82
N ALA A 204 4.55 -22.81 -9.63
CA ALA A 204 4.45 -21.42 -9.19
C ALA A 204 3.46 -21.20 -8.03
N LEU A 205 2.38 -21.99 -7.97
CA LEU A 205 1.34 -21.82 -6.95
C LEU A 205 1.69 -22.53 -5.64
N SER A 206 2.44 -23.63 -5.69
CA SER A 206 2.77 -24.45 -4.51
C SER A 206 4.13 -24.11 -3.90
N ARG A 207 5.08 -23.63 -4.70
CA ARG A 207 6.42 -23.28 -4.21
C ARG A 207 6.40 -22.02 -3.35
N PRO A 208 7.08 -22.01 -2.19
CA PRO A 208 7.39 -20.76 -1.50
C PRO A 208 8.22 -19.85 -2.41
N LEU A 209 7.98 -18.54 -2.36
CA LEU A 209 8.91 -17.58 -2.96
C LEU A 209 10.27 -17.63 -2.21
N PRO A 210 11.40 -17.30 -2.87
CA PRO A 210 12.71 -17.32 -2.24
C PRO A 210 12.75 -16.56 -0.90
N THR A 211 13.61 -16.99 0.02
CA THR A 211 13.75 -16.26 1.29
C THR A 211 14.50 -14.96 1.02
N ILE A 212 13.81 -13.84 1.22
CA ILE A 212 14.39 -12.50 1.14
C ILE A 212 14.23 -11.82 2.49
N HIS A 213 15.34 -11.41 3.08
CA HIS A 213 15.38 -10.72 4.38
C HIS A 213 15.12 -9.22 4.21
N HIS A 214 14.06 -8.86 3.48
CA HIS A 214 13.65 -7.46 3.31
C HIS A 214 12.24 -7.26 3.87
N ARG A 215 12.04 -6.24 4.70
CA ARG A 215 10.74 -6.04 5.37
C ARG A 215 9.55 -5.87 4.42
N THR A 216 9.77 -5.32 3.22
CA THR A 216 8.71 -5.13 2.21
C THR A 216 8.46 -6.33 1.31
N SER A 217 9.22 -7.43 1.43
CA SER A 217 9.02 -8.66 0.65
C SER A 217 7.86 -9.53 1.13
N ARG A 218 6.96 -8.99 1.96
CA ARG A 218 5.86 -9.75 2.57
C ARG A 218 4.53 -9.30 2.02
N ILE A 219 3.60 -10.24 1.87
CA ILE A 219 2.23 -9.99 1.42
C ILE A 219 1.54 -9.08 2.43
N ILE A 220 0.91 -8.01 1.94
CA ILE A 220 0.19 -7.06 2.77
C ILE A 220 -1.31 -7.17 2.50
N LEU A 221 -2.12 -7.17 3.56
CA LEU A 221 -3.57 -7.06 3.42
C LEU A 221 -4.08 -5.85 4.19
N PRO A 222 -4.68 -4.84 3.52
CA PRO A 222 -5.45 -3.83 4.19
C PRO A 222 -6.87 -4.35 4.42
N ARG A 223 -7.36 -4.18 5.66
CA ARG A 223 -8.77 -4.34 6.04
C ARG A 223 -9.57 -3.06 5.71
N ALA A 224 -10.89 -3.08 5.52
CA ALA A 224 -11.78 -1.91 5.51
C ALA A 224 -13.19 -2.44 5.85
N GLU A 225 -14.01 -1.87 6.73
CA GLU A 225 -14.94 -0.72 6.55
C GLU A 225 -15.72 -0.57 7.90
N PRO A 226 -16.33 0.59 8.21
CA PRO A 226 -17.25 0.76 9.36
C PRO A 226 -18.60 0.03 9.21
N ASP A 227 -19.13 -0.06 7.98
CA ASP A 227 -20.54 -0.42 7.73
C ASP A 227 -20.76 -1.75 6.99
N ALA A 228 -19.69 -2.42 6.55
CA ALA A 228 -19.80 -3.74 5.95
C ALA A 228 -19.69 -4.81 7.05
N PRO A 229 -20.60 -5.81 7.11
CA PRO A 229 -20.54 -6.87 8.11
C PRO A 229 -19.26 -7.72 7.99
N LEU A 230 -18.63 -7.70 6.82
CA LEU A 230 -17.38 -8.39 6.54
C LEU A 230 -16.39 -7.45 5.85
N PRO A 231 -15.09 -7.53 6.20
CA PRO A 231 -14.08 -6.69 5.59
C PRO A 231 -13.86 -7.04 4.12
N LYS A 232 -13.54 -6.04 3.31
CA LYS A 232 -13.07 -6.24 1.93
C LYS A 232 -11.55 -6.43 1.93
N PRO A 233 -11.02 -7.60 1.55
CA PRO A 233 -9.58 -7.79 1.51
C PRO A 233 -8.98 -7.21 0.23
N LYS A 234 -7.71 -6.85 0.32
CA LYS A 234 -6.84 -6.54 -0.81
C LYS A 234 -5.51 -7.23 -0.56
N VAL A 235 -4.80 -7.55 -1.64
CA VAL A 235 -3.49 -8.20 -1.57
C VAL A 235 -2.46 -7.32 -2.25
N TYR A 236 -1.29 -7.16 -1.63
CA TYR A 236 -0.11 -6.58 -2.28
C TYR A 236 0.85 -7.72 -2.63
N LEU A 237 1.17 -7.83 -3.92
CA LEU A 237 2.18 -8.77 -4.43
C LEU A 237 3.53 -8.04 -4.48
N PRO A 238 4.55 -8.47 -3.71
CA PRO A 238 5.85 -7.80 -3.66
C PRO A 238 6.72 -8.14 -4.89
N ASP A 239 6.28 -7.72 -6.07
CA ASP A 239 6.93 -7.93 -7.36
C ASP A 239 8.41 -7.52 -7.39
N ARG A 240 8.76 -6.35 -6.84
CA ARG A 240 10.15 -5.85 -6.78
C ARG A 240 11.15 -6.82 -6.15
N HIS A 241 10.69 -7.74 -5.31
CA HIS A 241 11.56 -8.70 -4.62
C HIS A 241 11.59 -10.07 -5.31
N TYR A 242 10.52 -10.45 -6.01
CA TYR A 242 10.33 -11.83 -6.45
C TYR A 242 10.04 -11.99 -7.94
N ALA A 243 9.69 -10.90 -8.62
CA ALA A 243 9.61 -10.90 -10.07
C ALA A 243 11.02 -11.06 -10.64
N ARG A 244 11.09 -11.68 -11.82
CA ARG A 244 12.36 -11.85 -12.52
C ARG A 244 12.84 -10.52 -13.07
N GLU A 245 11.96 -9.82 -13.77
CA GLU A 245 12.23 -8.57 -14.48
C GLU A 245 10.95 -7.73 -14.58
N ASP A 246 11.09 -6.40 -14.55
CA ASP A 246 9.96 -5.47 -14.70
C ASP A 246 9.19 -5.68 -16.02
N ASP A 247 9.90 -6.06 -17.10
CA ASP A 247 9.29 -6.32 -18.42
C ASP A 247 8.29 -7.48 -18.35
N GLN A 248 8.64 -8.56 -17.64
CA GLN A 248 7.76 -9.72 -17.45
C GLN A 248 6.50 -9.33 -16.66
N VAL A 249 6.65 -8.58 -15.56
CA VAL A 249 5.51 -8.10 -14.77
C VAL A 249 4.61 -7.19 -15.59
N ALA A 250 5.20 -6.29 -16.39
CA ALA A 250 4.45 -5.35 -17.22
C ALA A 250 3.66 -6.07 -18.33
N ARG A 251 4.27 -7.06 -19.02
CA ARG A 251 3.57 -7.91 -20.01
C ARG A 251 2.47 -8.74 -19.36
N GLY A 252 2.76 -9.39 -18.25
CA GLY A 252 1.80 -10.22 -17.51
C GLY A 252 0.59 -9.41 -17.04
N SER A 253 0.83 -8.23 -16.48
CA SER A 253 -0.21 -7.30 -16.05
C SER A 253 -1.03 -6.77 -17.23
N SER A 254 -0.39 -6.47 -18.36
CA SER A 254 -1.09 -6.04 -19.58
C SER A 254 -2.03 -7.13 -20.08
N GLY A 255 -1.53 -8.35 -20.27
CA GLY A 255 -2.37 -9.47 -20.73
C GLY A 255 -3.53 -9.78 -19.77
N PHE A 256 -3.30 -9.67 -18.46
CA PHE A 256 -4.35 -9.81 -17.44
C PHE A 256 -5.47 -8.77 -17.59
N LEU A 257 -5.11 -7.51 -17.86
CA LEU A 257 -6.04 -6.40 -18.06
C LEU A 257 -6.79 -6.51 -19.39
N GLU A 258 -6.08 -6.84 -20.47
CA GLU A 258 -6.64 -6.96 -21.82
C GLU A 258 -7.69 -8.08 -21.91
N ARG A 259 -7.44 -9.24 -21.29
CA ARG A 259 -8.43 -10.33 -21.16
C ARG A 259 -9.71 -9.92 -20.43
N ARG A 260 -9.70 -8.79 -19.71
CA ARG A 260 -10.84 -8.22 -19.00
C ARG A 260 -11.37 -6.95 -19.67
N GLY A 261 -10.96 -6.70 -20.92
CA GLY A 261 -11.37 -5.53 -21.70
C GLY A 261 -10.91 -4.21 -21.07
N LYS A 262 -9.81 -4.22 -20.30
CA LYS A 262 -9.25 -3.02 -19.66
C LYS A 262 -8.05 -2.52 -20.46
N SER A 263 -8.05 -1.22 -20.74
CA SER A 263 -6.95 -0.50 -21.40
C SER A 263 -6.80 0.90 -20.78
N SER A 264 -5.72 1.61 -21.14
CA SER A 264 -5.54 3.00 -20.73
C SER A 264 -6.57 3.91 -21.40
N ALA A 265 -6.81 5.10 -20.85
CA ALA A 265 -7.80 6.05 -21.39
C ALA A 265 -7.53 6.49 -22.83
N ASN A 266 -6.26 6.45 -23.27
CA ASN A 266 -5.83 6.74 -24.63
C ASN A 266 -5.77 5.50 -25.54
N GLY A 267 -6.40 4.38 -25.14
CA GLY A 267 -6.49 3.15 -25.93
C GLY A 267 -5.23 2.28 -25.94
N VAL A 268 -4.10 2.75 -25.43
CA VAL A 268 -2.86 1.96 -25.35
C VAL A 268 -2.92 0.92 -24.23
N THR A 269 -2.18 -0.16 -24.42
CA THR A 269 -2.04 -1.23 -23.43
C THR A 269 -1.30 -0.74 -22.19
N TYR A 270 -1.38 -1.48 -21.08
CA TYR A 270 -0.61 -1.16 -19.88
C TYR A 270 0.90 -1.25 -20.17
N TYR A 271 1.32 -2.26 -20.94
CA TYR A 271 2.73 -2.48 -21.27
C TYR A 271 3.33 -1.33 -22.07
N GLU A 272 2.66 -0.88 -23.15
CA GLU A 272 3.09 0.28 -23.94
C GLU A 272 3.18 1.54 -23.08
N GLY A 273 2.25 1.69 -22.14
CA GLY A 273 2.26 2.79 -21.20
C GLY A 273 3.48 2.84 -20.31
N VAL A 274 3.80 1.71 -19.66
CA VAL A 274 4.97 1.62 -18.80
C VAL A 274 6.27 1.82 -19.59
N LYS A 275 6.36 1.31 -20.82
CA LYS A 275 7.52 1.51 -21.71
C LYS A 275 7.78 2.97 -22.09
N SER A 276 6.78 3.83 -21.99
CA SER A 276 6.89 5.25 -22.35
C SER A 276 7.36 6.16 -21.21
N LEU A 277 7.54 5.62 -20.00
CA LEU A 277 7.98 6.35 -18.80
C LEU A 277 9.50 6.42 -18.67
#